data_AF-A0A8T0IZ31-F1
#
_entry.id   AF-A0A8T0IZ31-F1
#
_cell.length_a   1.000
_cell.length_b   1.000
_cell.length_c   1.000
_cell.angle_alpha   90.00
_cell.angle_beta   90.00
_cell.angle_gamma   90.00
#
_symmetry.space_group_name_H-M   'P 1'
#
loop_
_entity.id
_entity.type
_entity.pdbx_description
1 polymer ?
#
loop_
_entity_poly.entity_id
_entity_poly.type
_entity_poly.pdbx_seq_one_letter_code
_entity_poly.pdbx_strand_id
1 'polypeptide(L)'
;MGPKLMRLCAMALLLALACTPVSEAQDPKITCDLVCPVVPPGLLVVLPTLSCKYFCKCENVGGTPKTTLMECPPGTGFNPVLEVCDPALVLVPGCNN
;
A
#
# COMPACT_ATOMS: atom_id res chain seq x y z
N MET A 1 -17.77 -19.07 6.12
CA MET A 1 -18.60 -18.42 7.15
C MET A 1 -18.54 -16.91 6.94
N GLY A 2 -19.61 -16.29 6.43
CA GLY A 2 -19.84 -14.84 6.65
C GLY A 2 -20.49 -14.62 8.02
N PRO A 3 -21.01 -13.41 8.36
CA PRO A 3 -20.95 -12.14 7.62
C PRO A 3 -20.62 -10.93 8.52
N LYS A 4 -20.38 -9.74 7.95
CA LYS A 4 -20.94 -8.49 8.52
C LYS A 4 -21.31 -7.54 7.40
N LEU A 5 -22.54 -7.76 6.97
CA LEU A 5 -23.37 -6.89 6.17
C LEU A 5 -23.54 -5.55 6.92
N MET A 6 -22.77 -4.52 6.58
CA MET A 6 -23.11 -3.15 6.99
C MET A 6 -23.71 -2.45 5.78
N ARG A 7 -24.98 -2.75 5.53
CA ARG A 7 -25.82 -2.01 4.57
C ARG A 7 -26.04 -0.61 5.12
N LEU A 8 -25.48 0.40 4.48
CA LEU A 8 -25.90 1.78 4.66
C LEU A 8 -26.26 2.34 3.28
N CYS A 9 -27.50 2.04 2.85
CA CYS A 9 -28.12 2.76 1.76
C CYS A 9 -28.55 4.13 2.30
N ALA A 10 -27.77 5.18 2.03
CA ALA A 10 -28.27 6.55 2.20
C ALA A 10 -29.33 6.79 1.11
N MET A 11 -30.60 6.73 1.53
CA MET A 11 -31.76 7.03 0.69
C MET A 11 -31.83 8.53 0.40
N ALA A 12 -31.09 9.00 -0.60
CA ALA A 12 -31.38 10.27 -1.25
C ALA A 12 -32.13 9.97 -2.55
N LEU A 13 -33.45 10.20 -2.50
CA LEU A 13 -34.34 10.19 -3.67
C LEU A 13 -33.75 11.10 -4.75
N LEU A 14 -33.28 10.55 -5.87
CA LEU A 14 -33.40 11.08 -7.24
C LEU A 14 -32.72 10.12 -8.23
N LEU A 15 -33.55 9.46 -9.03
CA LEU A 15 -33.33 8.79 -10.32
C LEU A 15 -31.90 8.82 -10.91
N ALA A 16 -31.09 7.80 -10.61
CA ALA A 16 -30.24 7.03 -11.53
C ALA A 16 -29.26 6.14 -10.75
N LEU A 17 -29.44 4.82 -10.85
CA LEU A 17 -28.67 3.77 -10.20
C LEU A 17 -27.28 3.61 -10.84
N ALA A 18 -26.33 4.44 -10.44
CA ALA A 18 -24.92 4.06 -10.44
C ALA A 18 -24.47 4.01 -8.98
N CYS A 19 -24.46 2.81 -8.38
CA CYS A 19 -23.55 2.56 -7.27
C CYS A 19 -22.15 2.71 -7.84
N THR A 20 -21.55 3.90 -7.75
CA THR A 20 -20.12 3.99 -7.93
C THR A 20 -19.50 3.06 -6.89
N PRO A 21 -18.54 2.21 -7.26
CA PRO A 21 -17.70 1.62 -6.24
C PRO A 21 -17.05 2.79 -5.52
N VAL A 22 -17.38 2.96 -4.24
CA VAL A 22 -16.48 3.65 -3.33
C VAL A 22 -15.21 2.79 -3.36
N SER A 23 -14.30 3.10 -4.28
CA SER A 23 -12.90 2.74 -4.03
C SER A 23 -12.61 3.39 -2.71
N GLU A 24 -12.19 2.56 -1.77
CA GLU A 24 -11.92 2.93 -0.41
C GLU A 24 -11.22 4.28 -0.34
N ALA A 25 -11.42 5.01 0.74
CA ALA A 25 -10.47 6.04 1.12
C ALA A 25 -9.11 5.34 1.29
N GLN A 26 -8.36 5.19 0.20
CA GLN A 26 -7.00 4.70 0.21
C GLN A 26 -6.26 5.81 0.95
N ASP A 27 -5.90 5.52 2.20
CA ASP A 27 -5.18 6.45 3.05
C ASP A 27 -3.95 6.94 2.26
N PRO A 28 -3.80 8.26 2.03
CA PRO A 28 -2.75 8.80 1.16
C PRO A 28 -1.33 8.51 1.68
N LYS A 29 -1.19 7.84 2.82
CA LYS A 29 0.07 7.37 3.39
C LYS A 29 0.50 5.98 2.89
N ILE A 30 -0.39 5.27 2.18
CA ILE A 30 -0.22 3.87 1.76
C ILE A 30 -0.23 3.73 0.22
N THR A 31 0.00 4.82 -0.51
CA THR A 31 0.09 4.79 -1.97
C THR A 31 1.54 4.77 -2.45
N CYS A 32 1.80 3.97 -3.48
CA CYS A 32 3.05 3.99 -4.23
C CYS A 32 3.00 5.10 -5.28
N ASP A 33 2.89 6.34 -4.82
CA ASP A 33 2.87 7.52 -5.69
C ASP A 33 4.27 7.94 -6.15
N LEU A 34 5.31 7.27 -5.63
CA LEU A 34 6.69 7.49 -6.00
C LEU A 34 7.01 6.87 -7.36
N VAL A 35 7.64 7.66 -8.23
CA VAL A 35 8.12 7.21 -9.53
C VAL A 35 9.24 6.17 -9.33
N CYS A 36 9.09 4.98 -9.90
CA CYS A 36 10.18 4.00 -9.90
C CYS A 36 11.38 4.56 -10.67
N PRO A 37 12.58 4.54 -10.08
CA PRO A 37 13.78 4.93 -10.80
C PRO A 37 14.06 3.92 -11.92
N VAL A 38 14.56 4.44 -13.04
CA VAL A 38 15.10 3.60 -14.12
C VAL A 38 16.44 3.06 -13.62
N VAL A 39 16.43 1.81 -13.17
CA VAL A 39 17.63 1.09 -12.71
C VAL A 39 18.06 0.04 -13.74
N PRO A 40 19.36 -0.34 -13.77
CA PRO A 40 19.84 -1.41 -14.63
C PRO A 40 19.06 -2.72 -14.43
N PRO A 41 18.99 -3.57 -15.47
CA PRO A 41 18.34 -4.88 -15.37
C PRO A 41 18.96 -5.72 -14.24
N GLY A 42 18.10 -6.39 -13.47
CA GLY A 42 18.54 -7.25 -12.36
C GLY A 42 18.68 -6.54 -11.02
N LEU A 43 18.49 -5.22 -10.95
CA LEU A 43 18.37 -4.50 -9.69
C LEU A 43 16.92 -4.49 -9.21
N LEU A 44 16.71 -4.90 -7.97
CA LEU A 44 15.43 -4.73 -7.28
C LEU A 44 15.49 -3.44 -6.48
N VAL A 45 14.47 -2.59 -6.64
CA VAL A 45 14.35 -1.35 -5.89
C VAL A 45 13.15 -1.45 -4.98
N VAL A 46 13.34 -1.12 -3.71
CA VAL A 46 12.26 -0.95 -2.74
C VAL A 46 12.25 0.48 -2.24
N LEU A 47 11.06 1.05 -2.11
CA LEU A 47 10.85 2.42 -1.66
C LEU A 47 10.01 2.41 -0.39
N PRO A 48 10.32 3.24 0.62
CA PRO A 48 9.49 3.36 1.80
C PRO A 48 8.16 4.04 1.47
N THR A 49 7.13 3.73 2.25
CA THR A 49 5.91 4.53 2.32
C THR A 49 5.91 5.39 3.59
N LEU A 50 4.86 6.20 3.78
CA LEU A 50 4.63 6.92 5.03
C LEU A 50 4.19 5.98 6.16
N SER A 51 3.75 4.76 5.85
CA SER A 51 3.45 3.71 6.82
C SER A 51 4.61 2.73 6.93
N CYS A 52 5.09 2.47 8.14
CA CYS A 52 6.15 1.48 8.34
C CYS A 52 5.68 0.04 8.04
N LYS A 53 4.37 -0.19 7.91
CA LYS A 53 3.82 -1.51 7.57
C LYS A 53 3.96 -1.83 6.07
N TYR A 54 4.05 -0.81 5.22
CA TYR A 54 4.03 -0.99 3.78
C TYR A 54 5.27 -0.41 3.10
N PHE A 55 5.68 -1.04 2.01
CA PHE A 55 6.74 -0.57 1.14
C PHE A 55 6.37 -0.81 -0.32
N CYS A 56 7.00 -0.09 -1.23
CA CYS A 56 6.75 -0.20 -2.65
C CYS A 56 7.88 -0.98 -3.31
N LYS A 57 7.55 -2.07 -3.98
CA LYS A 57 8.50 -2.81 -4.81
C LYS A 57 8.42 -2.30 -6.24
N CYS A 58 9.56 -1.92 -6.80
CA CYS A 58 9.72 -1.49 -8.18
C CYS A 58 10.29 -2.61 -9.03
N GLU A 59 9.65 -2.86 -10.17
CA GLU A 59 10.10 -3.83 -11.16
C GLU A 59 10.03 -3.22 -12.56
N ASN A 60 11.03 -3.50 -13.40
CA ASN A 60 10.99 -3.15 -14.82
C ASN A 60 10.48 -4.35 -15.61
N VAL A 61 9.20 -4.34 -15.97
CA VAL A 61 8.57 -5.43 -16.73
C VAL A 61 8.46 -4.99 -18.19
N GLY A 62 9.25 -5.62 -19.07
CA GLY A 62 9.24 -5.28 -20.51
C GLY A 62 9.68 -3.85 -20.83
N GLY A 63 10.55 -3.26 -19.99
CA GLY A 63 11.00 -1.86 -20.13
C GLY A 63 10.06 -0.82 -19.52
N THR A 64 8.94 -1.25 -18.91
CA THR A 64 8.00 -0.36 -18.23
C THR A 64 8.17 -0.49 -16.71
N PRO A 65 8.34 0.63 -15.98
CA PRO A 65 8.38 0.61 -14.53
C PRO A 65 7.00 0.26 -13.96
N LYS A 66 6.96 -0.68 -13.02
CA LYS A 66 5.77 -1.06 -12.27
C LYS A 66 6.07 -1.02 -10.78
N THR A 67 5.27 -0.26 -10.03
CA THR A 67 5.22 -0.28 -8.58
C THR A 67 4.18 -1.27 -8.08
N THR A 68 4.51 -2.04 -7.06
CA THR A 68 3.55 -2.85 -6.31
C THR A 68 3.68 -2.54 -4.83
N LEU A 69 2.56 -2.23 -4.16
CA LEU A 69 2.52 -2.07 -2.72
C LEU A 69 2.65 -3.44 -2.06
N MET A 70 3.56 -3.54 -1.09
CA MET A 70 3.86 -4.74 -0.33
C MET A 70 3.64 -4.45 1.15
N GLU A 71 3.02 -5.40 1.85
CA GLU A 71 2.83 -5.34 3.29
C GLU A 71 3.90 -6.21 4.00
N CYS A 72 4.47 -5.69 5.08
CA CYS A 72 5.37 -6.45 5.93
C CYS A 72 4.60 -7.48 6.79
N PRO A 73 5.22 -8.64 7.10
CA PRO A 73 4.62 -9.62 8.01
C PRO A 73 4.22 -9.02 9.37
N PRO A 74 3.21 -9.60 10.06
CA PRO A 74 2.80 -9.14 11.38
C PRO A 74 3.98 -9.06 12.36
N GLY A 75 4.06 -7.97 13.13
CA GLY A 75 5.15 -7.74 14.08
C GLY A 75 6.46 -7.26 13.45
N THR A 76 6.46 -6.91 12.17
CA THR A 76 7.62 -6.31 11.48
C THR A 76 7.23 -5.02 10.78
N GLY A 77 8.20 -4.14 10.55
CA GLY A 77 8.03 -2.92 9.76
C GLY A 77 9.18 -2.75 8.76
N PHE A 78 8.93 -2.10 7.63
CA PHE A 78 9.93 -1.90 6.60
C PHE A 78 11.04 -0.96 7.08
N ASN A 79 12.28 -1.43 7.00
CA ASN A 79 13.49 -0.69 7.31
C ASN A 79 14.13 -0.22 5.98
N PRO A 80 14.04 1.08 5.61
CA PRO A 80 14.60 1.57 4.34
C PRO A 80 16.13 1.57 4.29
N VAL A 81 16.82 1.42 5.43
CA VAL A 81 18.29 1.32 5.47
C VAL A 81 18.76 -0.09 5.14
N LEU A 82 18.03 -1.10 5.62
CA LEU A 82 18.33 -2.52 5.37
C LEU A 82 17.55 -3.10 4.18
N GLU A 83 16.56 -2.36 3.66
CA GLU A 83 15.67 -2.77 2.57
C GLU A 83 14.88 -4.06 2.85
N VAL A 84 14.56 -4.33 4.12
CA VAL A 84 13.84 -5.54 4.57
C VAL A 84 12.76 -5.20 5.60
N CYS A 85 11.83 -6.13 5.83
CA CYS A 85 10.92 -6.07 6.98
C CYS A 85 11.65 -6.50 8.25
N ASP A 86 11.81 -5.57 9.17
CA ASP A 86 12.61 -5.70 10.38
C ASP A 86 11.69 -5.74 11.63
N PRO A 87 11.82 -6.75 12.51
CA PRO A 87 11.10 -6.80 13.78
C PRO A 87 11.41 -5.64 14.71
N ALA A 88 12.56 -4.97 14.59
CA ALA A 88 12.91 -3.85 15.45
C ALA A 88 12.12 -2.57 15.10
N LEU A 89 11.62 -2.46 13.87
CA LEU A 89 10.95 -1.25 13.38
C LEU A 89 9.60 -0.99 14.06
N VAL A 90 8.90 -2.03 14.53
CA VAL A 90 7.64 -1.84 15.27
C VAL A 90 7.82 -1.22 16.65
N LEU A 91 9.07 -1.14 17.15
CA LEU A 91 9.41 -0.48 18.42
C LEU A 91 9.75 1.01 18.23
N VAL A 92 9.91 1.46 16.98
CA VAL A 92 10.20 2.87 16.67
C VAL A 92 8.91 3.69 16.87
N PRO A 93 8.95 4.76 17.68
CA PRO A 93 7.80 5.64 17.86
C PRO A 93 7.29 6.18 16.51
N GLY A 94 6.02 5.92 16.19
CA GLY A 94 5.41 6.29 14.91
C GLY A 94 5.34 5.15 13.88
N CYS A 95 5.94 3.99 14.16
CA CYS A 95 5.87 2.78 13.33
C CYS A 95 5.01 1.65 13.94
N ASN A 96 4.24 1.97 14.97
CA ASN A 96 3.31 1.06 15.64
C ASN A 96 2.01 0.91 14.83
N ASN A 97 1.72 -0.35 14.44
CA ASN A 97 0.54 -0.79 13.67
C ASN A 97 -0.81 -0.40 14.29
#